data_AF-A0A2V9KYJ2-F1
#
_entry.id   AF-A0A2V9KYJ2-F1
#
_cell.length_a   1.000
_cell.length_b   1.000
_cell.length_c   1.000
_cell.angle_alpha   90.00
_cell.angle_beta   90.00
_cell.angle_gamma   90.00
#
_symmetry.space_group_name_H-M   'P 1'
#
loop_
_entity.id
_entity.type
_entity.pdbx_description
1 polymer ?
#
loop_
_entity_poly.entity_id
_entity_poly.type
_entity_poly.pdbx_seq_one_letter_code
_entity_poly.pdbx_strand_id
1 'polypeptide(L)'
;MPNGVMCWKGGILVTAAPDVWFFKDTKGDGKADVREKVLTGFAFTNPQHMVNGPLYGPDNWIYLAHQGPIHTVIFQEPFGDRGSDIRFADENGPRLKMGAFSVRFRPDTHQLEALSGWSQYGQAFDEWGRHFTITNDSNGRHEVIAARYVRRNPDLLLPSPQQDVSTADNNKVFPITHNPRFEILTDVGTLTSSCSITLPYLGGAFPPSFRRVACVAEPAHNMVHCDVWSDRGATYSARRLEEGAEFIASTDAWFRPVNMYIGPDGALYLILPQRHRTSGVDGGGHLPRRVYVQRTESRTNLPHRS
;
A
#
# COMPACT_ATOMS: atom_id res chain seq x y z
N MET A 1 -15.41 6.99 -1.13
CA MET A 1 -14.12 7.53 -1.65
C MET A 1 -13.32 6.36 -2.22
N PRO A 2 -12.81 6.42 -3.47
CA PRO A 2 -12.00 5.35 -4.06
C PRO A 2 -10.55 5.42 -3.59
N ASN A 3 -10.00 4.30 -3.12
CA ASN A 3 -8.71 4.25 -2.42
C ASN A 3 -7.73 3.24 -3.01
N GLY A 4 -8.10 2.52 -4.06
CA GLY A 4 -7.29 1.46 -4.66
C GLY A 4 -7.93 0.90 -5.94
N VAL A 5 -7.09 0.41 -6.84
CA VAL A 5 -7.50 -0.13 -8.14
C VAL A 5 -6.59 -1.30 -8.55
N MET A 6 -7.15 -2.33 -9.16
CA MET A 6 -6.41 -3.47 -9.71
C MET A 6 -7.08 -3.99 -10.98
N CYS A 7 -6.31 -4.32 -12.01
CA CYS A 7 -6.84 -5.00 -13.20
C CYS A 7 -7.32 -6.41 -12.84
N TRP A 8 -8.49 -6.80 -13.33
CA TRP A 8 -9.05 -8.15 -13.10
C TRP A 8 -10.05 -8.52 -14.20
N LYS A 9 -9.95 -9.73 -14.78
CA LYS A 9 -10.90 -10.27 -15.80
C LYS A 9 -11.29 -9.33 -16.95
N GLY A 10 -10.30 -8.57 -17.46
CA GLY A 10 -10.52 -7.61 -18.54
C GLY A 10 -11.28 -6.35 -18.13
N GLY A 11 -11.43 -6.11 -16.83
CA GLY A 11 -11.90 -4.88 -16.22
C GLY A 11 -10.99 -4.46 -15.06
N ILE A 12 -11.55 -3.75 -14.09
CA ILE A 12 -10.86 -3.30 -12.88
C ILE A 12 -11.70 -3.56 -11.64
N LEU A 13 -11.04 -3.88 -10.55
CA LEU A 13 -11.58 -3.82 -9.20
C LEU A 13 -11.21 -2.49 -8.56
N VAL A 14 -12.15 -1.86 -7.88
CA VAL A 14 -11.98 -0.56 -7.21
C VAL A 14 -12.45 -0.70 -5.77
N THR A 15 -11.54 -0.46 -4.83
CA THR A 15 -11.88 -0.37 -3.41
C THR A 15 -12.41 1.03 -3.11
N ALA A 16 -13.67 1.13 -2.72
CA ALA A 16 -14.30 2.38 -2.35
C ALA A 16 -15.30 2.13 -1.22
N ALA A 17 -14.79 2.16 0.03
CA ALA A 17 -15.58 1.91 1.22
C ALA A 17 -16.94 2.66 1.16
N PRO A 18 -18.05 2.00 1.51
CA PRO A 18 -18.14 0.68 2.18
C PRO A 18 -18.01 -0.54 1.24
N ASP A 19 -17.75 -0.33 -0.04
CA ASP A 19 -17.88 -1.32 -1.10
C ASP A 19 -16.55 -1.64 -1.82
N VAL A 20 -16.52 -2.79 -2.48
CA VAL A 20 -15.55 -3.11 -3.54
C VAL A 20 -16.34 -3.32 -4.82
N TRP A 21 -15.95 -2.60 -5.86
CA TRP A 21 -16.65 -2.58 -7.15
C TRP A 21 -15.83 -3.27 -8.23
N PHE A 22 -16.52 -3.92 -9.17
CA PHE A 22 -15.98 -4.34 -10.45
C PHE A 22 -16.53 -3.46 -11.56
N PHE A 23 -15.65 -2.97 -12.42
CA PHE A 23 -15.99 -2.18 -13.59
C PHE A 23 -15.36 -2.79 -14.84
N LYS A 24 -16.10 -2.81 -15.94
CA LYS A 24 -15.57 -3.25 -17.23
C LYS A 24 -16.17 -2.41 -18.35
N ASP A 25 -15.31 -2.04 -19.30
CA ASP A 25 -15.70 -1.45 -20.58
C ASP A 25 -15.66 -2.57 -21.62
N THR A 26 -16.84 -2.98 -22.08
CA THR A 26 -17.01 -4.03 -23.09
C THR A 26 -17.02 -3.47 -24.52
N LYS A 27 -17.11 -2.15 -24.67
CA LYS A 27 -17.27 -1.46 -25.96
C LYS A 27 -16.00 -0.77 -26.43
N GLY A 28 -15.03 -0.56 -25.54
CA GLY A 28 -13.75 0.07 -25.82
C GLY A 28 -13.83 1.60 -25.97
N ASP A 29 -14.87 2.24 -25.42
CA ASP A 29 -15.05 3.70 -25.48
C ASP A 29 -14.43 4.45 -24.29
N GLY A 30 -13.75 3.73 -23.40
CA GLY A 30 -13.13 4.25 -22.20
C GLY A 30 -14.11 4.48 -21.04
N LYS A 31 -15.37 4.05 -21.17
CA LYS A 31 -16.40 4.15 -20.12
C LYS A 31 -16.88 2.76 -19.75
N ALA A 32 -16.84 2.46 -18.45
CA ALA A 32 -17.36 1.20 -17.96
C ALA A 32 -18.88 1.13 -18.13
N ASP A 33 -19.36 0.16 -18.90
CA ASP A 33 -20.77 -0.18 -19.06
C ASP A 33 -21.22 -1.30 -18.10
N VAL A 34 -20.27 -2.09 -17.59
CA VAL A 34 -20.49 -3.02 -16.48
C VAL A 34 -20.07 -2.36 -15.17
N ARG A 35 -20.96 -2.37 -14.19
CA ARG A 35 -20.71 -1.91 -12.82
C ARG A 35 -21.37 -2.88 -11.84
N GLU A 36 -20.55 -3.62 -11.13
CA GLU A 36 -21.00 -4.64 -10.18
C GLU A 36 -20.41 -4.37 -8.81
N LYS A 37 -21.24 -4.47 -7.77
CA LYS A 37 -20.74 -4.47 -6.40
C LYS A 37 -20.31 -5.90 -6.06
N VAL A 38 -19.07 -6.08 -5.63
CA VAL A 38 -18.50 -7.40 -5.34
C VAL A 38 -18.55 -7.68 -3.84
N LEU A 39 -17.97 -6.79 -3.02
CA LEU A 39 -18.03 -6.85 -1.57
C LEU A 39 -18.68 -5.60 -1.00
N THR A 40 -19.26 -5.72 0.18
CA THR A 40 -19.86 -4.63 0.95
C THR A 40 -19.59 -4.81 2.44
N GLY A 41 -19.81 -3.75 3.21
CA GLY A 41 -19.82 -3.78 4.67
C GLY A 41 -18.58 -3.20 5.33
N PHE A 42 -17.58 -2.75 4.55
CA PHE A 42 -16.40 -2.09 5.09
C PHE A 42 -16.75 -0.78 5.79
N ALA A 43 -16.02 -0.47 6.87
CA ALA A 43 -16.20 0.77 7.59
C ALA A 43 -15.77 1.99 6.77
N PHE A 44 -16.49 3.09 6.94
CA PHE A 44 -16.16 4.42 6.41
C PHE A 44 -15.90 5.35 7.60
N THR A 45 -14.78 5.13 8.32
CA THR A 45 -14.37 5.95 9.47
C THR A 45 -13.09 6.73 9.24
N ASN A 46 -11.91 6.10 9.32
CA ASN A 46 -10.65 6.78 9.08
C ASN A 46 -10.20 6.53 7.64
N PRO A 47 -9.99 7.59 6.83
CA PRO A 47 -9.43 7.46 5.49
C PRO A 47 -8.21 6.54 5.35
N GLN A 48 -7.34 6.50 6.35
CA GLN A 48 -6.14 5.66 6.37
C GLN A 48 -6.42 4.18 6.70
N HIS A 49 -7.57 3.86 7.30
CA HIS A 49 -7.90 2.50 7.76
C HIS A 49 -8.90 1.79 6.84
N MET A 50 -9.57 2.56 5.98
CA MET A 50 -10.55 2.06 5.02
C MET A 50 -9.94 1.03 4.09
N VAL A 51 -10.80 0.17 3.54
CA VAL A 51 -10.38 -0.84 2.56
C VAL A 51 -9.65 -0.20 1.37
N ASN A 52 -8.47 -0.74 1.04
CA ASN A 52 -7.60 -0.23 -0.02
C ASN A 52 -6.65 -1.32 -0.57
N GLY A 53 -5.78 -0.90 -1.48
CA GLY A 53 -4.63 -1.68 -1.95
C GLY A 53 -4.99 -3.08 -2.46
N PRO A 54 -5.96 -3.27 -3.37
CA PRO A 54 -6.26 -4.59 -3.91
C PRO A 54 -5.02 -5.20 -4.55
N LEU A 55 -4.61 -6.38 -4.08
CA LEU A 55 -3.39 -7.06 -4.50
C LEU A 55 -3.70 -8.51 -4.86
N TYR A 56 -3.28 -8.95 -6.04
CA TYR A 56 -3.40 -10.35 -6.45
C TYR A 56 -2.26 -11.17 -5.84
N GLY A 57 -2.60 -12.10 -4.95
CA GLY A 57 -1.65 -12.97 -4.29
C GLY A 57 -1.22 -14.16 -5.17
N PRO A 58 -0.04 -14.74 -4.92
CA PRO A 58 0.46 -15.91 -5.66
C PRO A 58 -0.40 -17.18 -5.44
N ASP A 59 -1.30 -17.16 -4.46
CA ASP A 59 -2.24 -18.24 -4.16
C ASP A 59 -3.62 -18.06 -4.85
N ASN A 60 -3.71 -17.16 -5.83
CA ASN A 60 -4.91 -16.82 -6.59
C ASN A 60 -6.03 -16.18 -5.74
N TRP A 61 -5.70 -15.61 -4.59
CA TRP A 61 -6.63 -14.77 -3.81
C TRP A 61 -6.37 -13.29 -4.08
N ILE A 62 -7.40 -12.47 -3.92
CA ILE A 62 -7.27 -11.02 -3.91
C ILE A 62 -7.24 -10.56 -2.46
N TYR A 63 -6.19 -9.86 -2.09
CA TYR A 63 -5.97 -9.31 -0.76
C TYR A 63 -6.40 -7.85 -0.74
N LEU A 64 -7.00 -7.42 0.37
CA LEU A 64 -7.45 -6.07 0.62
C LEU A 64 -6.89 -5.58 1.95
N ALA A 65 -6.10 -4.51 1.91
CA ALA A 65 -5.58 -3.85 3.08
C ALA A 65 -6.74 -3.16 3.82
N HIS A 66 -6.80 -3.37 5.13
CA HIS A 66 -7.83 -2.85 6.02
C HIS A 66 -7.37 -2.99 7.48
N GLN A 67 -7.63 -1.98 8.31
CA GLN A 67 -7.37 -1.97 9.75
C GLN A 67 -8.65 -1.97 10.60
N GLY A 68 -9.82 -1.66 10.02
CA GLY A 68 -11.08 -1.62 10.75
C GLY A 68 -11.50 -0.24 11.25
N PRO A 69 -12.71 -0.16 11.84
CA PRO A 69 -13.30 1.11 12.24
C PRO A 69 -12.59 1.72 13.45
N ILE A 70 -12.55 3.04 13.48
CA ILE A 70 -12.17 3.81 14.68
C ILE A 70 -13.34 4.70 15.10
N HIS A 71 -13.30 5.15 16.34
CA HIS A 71 -14.26 6.13 16.83
C HIS A 71 -13.91 7.52 16.30
N THR A 72 -14.75 8.06 15.42
CA THR A 72 -14.61 9.41 14.91
C THR A 72 -15.18 10.42 15.89
N VAL A 73 -14.41 11.48 16.19
CA VAL A 73 -14.81 12.50 17.18
C VAL A 73 -15.33 13.77 16.50
N ILE A 74 -14.61 14.30 15.51
CA ILE A 74 -14.89 15.62 14.91
C ILE A 74 -15.85 15.49 13.72
N PHE A 75 -15.52 14.65 12.75
CA PHE A 75 -16.24 14.54 11.49
C PHE A 75 -17.20 13.33 11.48
N GLN A 76 -18.04 13.22 12.51
CA GLN A 76 -18.89 12.05 12.73
C GLN A 76 -19.88 11.79 11.59
N GLU A 77 -20.45 12.84 11.00
CA GLU A 77 -21.41 12.69 9.91
C GLU A 77 -20.78 12.04 8.65
N PRO A 78 -19.67 12.54 8.09
CA PRO A 78 -19.06 11.91 6.93
C PRO A 78 -18.26 10.65 7.26
N PHE A 79 -17.80 10.46 8.50
CA PHE A 79 -16.84 9.42 8.88
C PHE A 79 -17.29 8.58 10.09
N GLY A 80 -18.59 8.47 10.34
CA GLY A 80 -19.14 7.75 11.50
C GLY A 80 -19.55 6.31 11.21
N ASP A 81 -19.54 5.88 9.96
CA ASP A 81 -20.01 4.56 9.57
C ASP A 81 -19.00 3.48 9.95
N ARG A 82 -19.31 2.74 11.01
CA ARG A 82 -18.47 1.64 11.53
C ARG A 82 -18.53 0.38 10.66
N GLY A 83 -19.30 0.39 9.58
CA GLY A 83 -19.51 -0.75 8.71
C GLY A 83 -20.48 -1.77 9.29
N SER A 84 -20.56 -2.91 8.60
CA SER A 84 -21.38 -4.06 8.96
C SER A 84 -20.57 -5.34 8.74
N ASP A 85 -21.22 -6.51 8.72
CA ASP A 85 -20.53 -7.73 8.34
C ASP A 85 -20.00 -7.63 6.91
N ILE A 86 -18.69 -7.86 6.72
CA ILE A 86 -18.06 -7.87 5.42
C ILE A 86 -18.52 -9.13 4.68
N ARG A 87 -19.07 -8.94 3.48
CA ARG A 87 -19.72 -10.01 2.71
C ARG A 87 -19.74 -9.71 1.23
N PHE A 88 -20.02 -10.72 0.42
CA PHE A 88 -20.39 -10.51 -0.98
C PHE A 88 -21.74 -9.78 -1.09
N ALA A 89 -21.85 -8.92 -2.10
CA ALA A 89 -23.02 -8.07 -2.31
C ALA A 89 -24.28 -8.88 -2.69
N ASP A 90 -24.09 -9.97 -3.44
CA ASP A 90 -25.12 -10.93 -3.83
C ASP A 90 -25.51 -11.91 -2.70
N GLU A 91 -24.89 -11.75 -1.53
CA GLU A 91 -25.08 -12.54 -0.31
C GLU A 91 -24.59 -13.99 -0.38
N ASN A 92 -23.89 -14.38 -1.46
CA ASN A 92 -23.32 -15.71 -1.60
C ASN A 92 -22.00 -15.83 -0.83
N GLY A 93 -21.81 -16.91 -0.08
CA GLY A 93 -20.57 -17.18 0.66
C GLY A 93 -20.58 -16.68 2.11
N PRO A 94 -19.40 -16.69 2.78
CA PRO A 94 -19.31 -16.41 4.21
C PRO A 94 -19.41 -14.92 4.52
N ARG A 95 -19.73 -14.61 5.78
CA ARG A 95 -19.74 -13.25 6.33
C ARG A 95 -18.67 -13.12 7.40
N LEU A 96 -17.90 -12.05 7.37
CA LEU A 96 -16.90 -11.73 8.39
C LEU A 96 -17.43 -10.61 9.28
N LYS A 97 -17.42 -10.82 10.60
CA LYS A 97 -17.72 -9.74 11.54
C LYS A 97 -16.69 -8.63 11.38
N MET A 98 -17.13 -7.37 11.31
CA MET A 98 -16.23 -6.23 11.23
C MET A 98 -15.19 -6.28 12.36
N GLY A 99 -13.91 -6.10 12.01
CA GLY A 99 -12.82 -6.18 12.97
C GLY A 99 -11.53 -5.60 12.42
N ALA A 100 -10.47 -5.65 13.23
CA ALA A 100 -9.18 -5.06 12.92
C ALA A 100 -8.24 -6.03 12.22
N PHE A 101 -8.61 -6.40 10.99
CA PHE A 101 -7.85 -7.31 10.15
C PHE A 101 -7.99 -6.91 8.68
N SER A 102 -6.99 -7.25 7.88
CA SER A 102 -7.12 -7.25 6.42
C SER A 102 -7.88 -8.49 5.95
N VAL A 103 -8.40 -8.45 4.73
CA VAL A 103 -9.22 -9.56 4.21
C VAL A 103 -8.68 -10.06 2.89
N ARG A 104 -8.99 -11.30 2.56
CA ARG A 104 -8.76 -11.86 1.23
C ARG A 104 -10.01 -12.53 0.71
N PHE A 105 -10.21 -12.48 -0.60
CA PHE A 105 -11.38 -13.09 -1.23
C PHE A 105 -11.08 -13.65 -2.63
N ARG A 106 -11.93 -14.56 -3.08
CA ARG A 106 -12.00 -15.04 -4.46
C ARG A 106 -13.38 -14.73 -5.02
N PRO A 107 -13.50 -13.75 -5.95
CA PRO A 107 -14.79 -13.39 -6.52
C PRO A 107 -15.52 -14.58 -7.14
N ASP A 108 -14.79 -15.42 -7.88
CA ASP A 108 -15.39 -16.48 -8.71
C ASP A 108 -16.02 -17.63 -7.93
N THR A 109 -15.54 -17.86 -6.71
CA THR A 109 -15.96 -18.99 -5.87
C THR A 109 -16.66 -18.53 -4.59
N HIS A 110 -16.96 -17.23 -4.46
CA HIS A 110 -17.54 -16.61 -3.27
C HIS A 110 -16.82 -17.00 -1.96
N GLN A 111 -15.49 -17.08 -2.01
CA GLN A 111 -14.69 -17.34 -0.82
C GLN A 111 -14.21 -16.01 -0.23
N LEU A 112 -14.33 -15.86 1.09
CA LEU A 112 -13.93 -14.67 1.82
C LEU A 112 -13.35 -15.07 3.18
N GLU A 113 -12.18 -14.55 3.51
CA GLU A 113 -11.44 -14.88 4.73
C GLU A 113 -10.80 -13.63 5.36
N ALA A 114 -10.78 -13.58 6.69
CA ALA A 114 -9.95 -12.65 7.44
C ALA A 114 -8.49 -13.12 7.43
N LEU A 115 -7.56 -12.17 7.34
CA LEU A 115 -6.14 -12.35 7.62
C LEU A 115 -5.90 -12.23 9.13
N SER A 116 -4.73 -12.64 9.59
CA SER A 116 -4.37 -12.47 11.01
C SER A 116 -3.72 -11.13 11.27
N GLY A 117 -3.13 -10.53 10.22
CA GLY A 117 -2.61 -9.17 10.22
C GLY A 117 -3.59 -8.15 9.65
N TRP A 118 -3.17 -6.89 9.73
CA TRP A 118 -3.81 -5.76 9.09
C TRP A 118 -2.78 -4.84 8.43
N SER A 119 -3.25 -3.93 7.58
CA SER A 119 -2.47 -2.87 6.97
C SER A 119 -3.30 -1.59 6.92
N GLN A 120 -2.64 -0.44 7.08
CA GLN A 120 -3.30 0.85 6.86
C GLN A 120 -3.42 1.14 5.38
N TYR A 121 -2.30 1.23 4.65
CA TYR A 121 -2.33 1.55 3.23
C TYR A 121 -1.30 0.80 2.41
N GLY A 122 -1.75 -0.15 1.58
CA GLY A 122 -0.89 -0.98 0.75
C GLY A 122 -0.34 -2.23 1.46
N GLN A 123 0.20 -3.14 0.66
CA GLN A 123 0.66 -4.47 1.07
C GLN A 123 1.52 -5.06 -0.06
N ALA A 124 2.33 -6.06 0.24
CA ALA A 124 3.17 -6.74 -0.73
C ALA A 124 3.34 -8.23 -0.42
N PHE A 125 3.83 -8.97 -1.40
CA PHE A 125 4.25 -10.37 -1.26
C PHE A 125 5.70 -10.54 -1.67
N ASP A 126 6.41 -11.42 -0.96
CA ASP A 126 7.66 -11.96 -1.50
C ASP A 126 7.48 -13.07 -2.54
N GLU A 127 8.60 -13.47 -3.13
CA GLU A 127 8.67 -14.59 -4.08
C GLU A 127 8.18 -15.92 -3.48
N TRP A 128 8.10 -16.02 -2.15
CA TRP A 128 7.62 -17.19 -1.41
C TRP A 128 6.15 -17.07 -0.97
N GLY A 129 5.50 -15.95 -1.27
CA GLY A 129 4.12 -15.67 -0.88
C GLY A 129 3.93 -15.26 0.58
N ARG A 130 5.00 -14.83 1.27
CA ARG A 130 4.90 -14.19 2.59
C ARG A 130 4.29 -12.81 2.44
N HIS A 131 3.38 -12.46 3.34
CA HIS A 131 2.56 -11.25 3.25
C HIS A 131 3.13 -10.12 4.12
N PHE A 132 3.31 -8.95 3.52
CA PHE A 132 3.86 -7.77 4.16
C PHE A 132 2.87 -6.62 4.16
N THR A 133 2.84 -5.89 5.28
CA THR A 133 1.94 -4.76 5.51
C THR A 133 2.73 -3.58 6.09
N ILE A 134 2.07 -2.43 6.22
CA ILE A 134 2.66 -1.22 6.80
C ILE A 134 1.64 -0.46 7.65
N THR A 135 2.15 0.45 8.47
CA THR A 135 1.41 1.55 9.09
C THR A 135 2.03 2.87 8.63
N ASN A 136 1.40 3.99 8.97
CA ASN A 136 1.90 5.32 8.70
C ASN A 136 3.28 5.59 9.35
N ASP A 137 3.60 4.90 10.43
CA ASP A 137 4.84 5.02 11.20
C ASP A 137 5.76 3.79 11.10
N SER A 138 5.46 2.82 10.22
CA SER A 138 6.25 1.60 10.05
C SER A 138 6.61 1.38 8.58
N ASN A 139 7.91 1.23 8.30
CA ASN A 139 8.41 0.89 6.97
C ASN A 139 8.26 -0.59 6.59
N GLY A 140 7.66 -1.41 7.45
CA GLY A 140 7.49 -2.82 7.14
C GLY A 140 7.02 -3.66 8.30
N ARG A 141 6.07 -4.55 8.01
CA ARG A 141 5.55 -5.56 8.92
C ARG A 141 5.35 -6.85 8.17
N HIS A 142 5.54 -7.97 8.86
CA HIS A 142 5.36 -9.31 8.32
C HIS A 142 4.22 -10.02 9.04
N GLU A 143 3.22 -10.51 8.29
CA GLU A 143 2.22 -11.44 8.82
C GLU A 143 2.86 -12.83 8.99
N VAL A 144 3.54 -13.03 10.13
CA VAL A 144 4.35 -14.22 10.41
C VAL A 144 3.50 -15.49 10.42
N ILE A 145 2.29 -15.43 10.99
CA ILE A 145 1.40 -16.59 11.13
C ILE A 145 0.04 -16.28 10.52
N ALA A 146 -0.23 -16.80 9.33
CA ALA A 146 -1.52 -16.61 8.65
C ALA A 146 -2.73 -17.07 9.49
N ALA A 147 -3.86 -16.36 9.38
CA ALA A 147 -5.09 -16.64 10.15
C ALA A 147 -5.59 -18.09 10.09
N ARG A 148 -5.37 -18.80 8.99
CA ARG A 148 -5.77 -20.22 8.88
C ARG A 148 -5.04 -21.13 9.87
N TYR A 149 -3.85 -20.76 10.35
CA TYR A 149 -3.11 -21.52 11.35
C TYR A 149 -3.53 -21.12 12.77
N VAL A 150 -3.70 -19.82 13.01
CA VAL A 150 -4.21 -19.31 14.31
C VAL A 150 -5.58 -19.90 14.61
N ARG A 151 -6.49 -19.93 13.63
CA ARG A 151 -7.86 -20.47 13.80
C ARG A 151 -7.92 -21.98 14.07
N ARG A 152 -6.86 -22.75 13.79
CA ARG A 152 -6.84 -24.19 14.07
C ARG A 152 -6.65 -24.51 15.54
N ASN A 153 -6.11 -23.58 16.31
CA ASN A 153 -5.93 -23.73 17.75
C ASN A 153 -6.44 -22.46 18.46
N PRO A 154 -7.73 -22.41 18.81
CA PRO A 154 -8.31 -21.24 19.48
C PRO A 154 -7.70 -20.99 20.87
N ASP A 155 -7.07 -22.00 21.48
CA ASP A 155 -6.42 -21.89 22.79
C ASP A 155 -4.97 -21.39 22.70
N LEU A 156 -4.44 -21.18 21.48
CA LEU A 156 -3.12 -20.61 21.29
C LEU A 156 -3.12 -19.12 21.69
N LEU A 157 -2.53 -18.84 22.86
CA LEU A 157 -2.26 -17.48 23.30
C LEU A 157 -1.12 -16.87 22.48
N LEU A 158 -1.49 -16.15 21.43
CA LEU A 158 -0.56 -15.44 20.56
C LEU A 158 -0.74 -13.93 20.73
N PRO A 159 0.24 -13.19 21.28
CA PRO A 159 0.12 -11.74 21.48
C PRO A 159 -0.10 -10.98 20.18
N SER A 160 0.61 -11.36 19.11
CA SER A 160 0.41 -10.85 17.77
C SER A 160 0.89 -11.87 16.72
N PRO A 161 0.11 -12.11 15.66
CA PRO A 161 0.54 -12.89 14.49
C PRO A 161 1.35 -12.07 13.47
N GLN A 162 1.50 -10.76 13.71
CA GLN A 162 2.21 -9.81 12.86
C GLN A 162 3.38 -9.18 13.63
N GLN A 163 4.51 -9.02 12.96
CA GLN A 163 5.72 -8.47 13.57
C GLN A 163 6.25 -7.29 12.76
N ASP A 164 6.56 -6.20 13.46
CA ASP A 164 7.26 -5.04 12.90
C ASP A 164 8.71 -5.39 12.55
N VAL A 165 9.10 -4.94 11.36
CA VAL A 165 10.49 -4.94 10.88
C VAL A 165 11.09 -3.53 11.04
N SER A 166 10.24 -2.51 11.14
CA SER A 166 10.59 -1.14 11.52
C SER A 166 11.15 -1.08 12.95
N THR A 167 12.14 -0.22 13.14
CA THR A 167 12.87 0.07 14.37
C THR A 167 13.11 1.58 14.46
N ALA A 168 13.47 2.10 15.64
CA ALA A 168 13.78 3.52 15.78
C ALA A 168 14.92 4.00 14.87
N ASP A 169 15.80 3.11 14.41
CA ASP A 169 16.96 3.48 13.60
C ASP A 169 16.67 3.51 12.10
N ASN A 170 16.05 2.46 11.54
CA ASN A 170 15.71 2.45 10.12
C ASN A 170 14.50 3.34 9.79
N ASN A 171 13.66 3.66 10.78
CA ASN A 171 12.51 4.56 10.62
C ASN A 171 12.86 6.06 10.57
N LYS A 172 14.14 6.43 10.74
CA LYS A 172 14.59 7.82 10.56
C LYS A 172 14.39 8.26 9.11
N VAL A 173 14.21 9.54 8.85
CA VAL A 173 14.12 10.06 7.47
C VAL A 173 14.96 11.32 7.28
N PHE A 174 15.46 11.50 6.05
CA PHE A 174 16.35 12.60 5.67
C PHE A 174 15.76 13.44 4.53
N PRO A 175 14.71 14.26 4.81
CA PRO A 175 14.09 15.10 3.80
C PRO A 175 15.01 16.22 3.31
N ILE A 176 14.91 16.54 2.01
CA ILE A 176 15.61 17.68 1.37
C ILE A 176 14.62 18.77 0.89
N THR A 177 13.34 18.67 1.28
CA THR A 177 12.28 19.56 0.84
C THR A 177 12.54 21.01 1.23
N HIS A 178 12.40 21.94 0.29
CA HIS A 178 12.39 23.37 0.58
C HIS A 178 10.98 23.82 0.92
N ASN A 179 10.81 24.58 2.01
CA ASN A 179 9.52 25.08 2.49
C ASN A 179 8.46 23.96 2.63
N PRO A 180 8.73 22.92 3.46
CA PRO A 180 7.79 21.83 3.65
C PRO A 180 6.44 22.38 4.10
N ARG A 181 5.36 21.95 3.44
CA ARG A 181 4.00 22.22 3.90
C ARG A 181 3.71 21.24 5.03
N PHE A 182 3.81 21.72 6.27
CA PHE A 182 3.58 20.92 7.47
C PHE A 182 2.13 20.43 7.55
N GLU A 183 1.91 19.19 7.09
CA GLU A 183 0.76 18.34 7.43
C GLU A 183 1.19 17.26 8.44
N ILE A 184 2.33 17.49 9.09
CA ILE A 184 3.01 16.56 9.99
C ILE A 184 2.36 16.67 11.37
N LEU A 185 1.71 15.59 11.82
CA LEU A 185 1.11 15.45 13.15
C LEU A 185 2.07 14.79 14.17
N THR A 186 3.36 14.72 13.85
CA THR A 186 4.38 13.84 14.47
C THR A 186 5.78 14.47 14.42
N ASP A 187 6.78 13.78 14.97
CA ASP A 187 8.15 14.29 15.04
C ASP A 187 8.81 14.40 13.66
N VAL A 188 9.53 15.51 13.44
CA VAL A 188 10.33 15.73 12.24
C VAL A 188 11.52 14.76 12.27
N GLY A 189 11.67 13.94 11.22
CA GLY A 189 12.83 13.06 11.06
C GLY A 189 12.55 11.57 11.28
N THR A 190 11.29 11.16 11.41
CA THR A 190 10.87 9.74 11.30
C THR A 190 9.78 9.57 10.24
N LEU A 191 9.44 8.34 9.83
CA LEU A 191 8.28 8.13 8.95
C LEU A 191 6.97 8.44 9.68
N THR A 192 6.02 8.99 8.94
CA THR A 192 4.77 9.53 9.49
C THR A 192 3.56 9.27 8.61
N SER A 193 3.80 8.95 7.34
CA SER A 193 2.79 8.81 6.30
C SER A 193 3.06 7.62 5.38
N SER A 194 3.80 6.62 5.88
CA SER A 194 4.19 5.45 5.13
C SER A 194 2.99 4.81 4.45
N CYS A 195 3.05 4.76 3.13
CA CYS A 195 1.97 4.27 2.28
C CYS A 195 2.58 3.55 1.08
N SER A 196 1.95 2.44 0.68
CA SER A 196 2.48 1.53 -0.34
C SER A 196 3.85 0.93 0.03
N ILE A 197 3.99 -0.37 -0.15
CA ILE A 197 5.25 -1.09 0.03
C ILE A 197 5.52 -1.92 -1.20
N THR A 198 6.77 -1.95 -1.63
CA THR A 198 7.26 -2.87 -2.65
C THR A 198 8.38 -3.69 -2.03
N LEU A 199 8.12 -4.97 -1.79
CA LEU A 199 9.13 -5.90 -1.27
C LEU A 199 8.82 -7.32 -1.75
N PRO A 200 9.82 -8.06 -2.23
CA PRO A 200 11.11 -7.61 -2.74
C PRO A 200 10.94 -6.96 -4.11
N TYR A 201 11.96 -6.24 -4.57
CA TYR A 201 12.00 -5.84 -5.97
C TYR A 201 12.23 -7.06 -6.87
N LEU A 202 11.18 -7.46 -7.59
CA LEU A 202 11.18 -8.60 -8.52
C LEU A 202 11.22 -8.20 -10.00
N GLY A 203 11.39 -6.91 -10.30
CA GLY A 203 11.27 -6.38 -11.67
C GLY A 203 12.45 -6.69 -12.60
N GLY A 204 13.64 -6.98 -12.06
CA GLY A 204 14.82 -7.33 -12.85
C GLY A 204 15.54 -6.19 -13.60
N ALA A 205 14.98 -4.98 -13.63
CA ALA A 205 15.66 -3.79 -14.17
C ALA A 205 16.69 -3.18 -13.19
N PHE A 206 16.55 -3.40 -11.88
CA PHE A 206 17.55 -3.02 -10.87
C PHE A 206 18.56 -4.15 -10.62
N PRO A 207 19.75 -3.84 -10.08
CA PRO A 207 20.76 -4.84 -9.75
C PRO A 207 20.23 -5.96 -8.83
N PRO A 208 20.81 -7.18 -8.87
CA PRO A 208 20.37 -8.30 -8.05
C PRO A 208 20.31 -8.03 -6.53
N SER A 209 21.08 -7.04 -6.03
CA SER A 209 21.02 -6.59 -4.63
C SER A 209 19.65 -6.06 -4.22
N PHE A 210 18.83 -5.56 -5.16
CA PHE A 210 17.49 -5.04 -4.88
C PHE A 210 16.46 -6.14 -4.57
N ARG A 211 16.78 -7.42 -4.78
CA ARG A 211 15.90 -8.55 -4.40
C ARG A 211 15.65 -8.67 -2.89
N ARG A 212 16.35 -7.89 -2.07
CA ARG A 212 16.12 -7.80 -0.63
C ARG A 212 15.75 -6.37 -0.20
N VAL A 213 15.46 -5.49 -1.15
CA VAL A 213 15.14 -4.10 -0.84
C VAL A 213 13.62 -3.94 -0.77
N ALA A 214 13.15 -3.46 0.37
CA ALA A 214 11.80 -2.96 0.55
C ALA A 214 11.81 -1.44 0.33
N CYS A 215 10.89 -0.92 -0.46
CA CYS A 215 10.69 0.52 -0.59
C CYS A 215 9.27 0.89 -0.17
N VAL A 216 9.16 2.00 0.58
CA VAL A 216 7.91 2.57 1.08
C VAL A 216 7.81 4.04 0.64
N ALA A 217 6.63 4.47 0.21
CA ALA A 217 6.42 5.87 -0.12
C ALA A 217 6.09 6.67 1.14
N GLU A 218 6.74 7.82 1.30
CA GLU A 218 6.55 8.74 2.42
C GLU A 218 6.18 10.13 1.85
N PRO A 219 4.88 10.37 1.58
CA PRO A 219 4.42 11.61 0.98
C PRO A 219 4.59 12.84 1.86
N ALA A 220 4.50 12.73 3.19
CA ALA A 220 4.65 13.87 4.11
C ALA A 220 6.05 14.49 4.04
N HIS A 221 7.06 13.66 3.77
CA HIS A 221 8.46 14.08 3.64
C HIS A 221 8.94 14.12 2.18
N ASN A 222 8.05 13.97 1.20
CA ASN A 222 8.36 14.05 -0.23
C ASN A 222 9.44 13.08 -0.72
N MET A 223 9.35 11.81 -0.31
CA MET A 223 10.42 10.84 -0.55
C MET A 223 9.92 9.41 -0.74
N VAL A 224 10.82 8.55 -1.20
CA VAL A 224 10.72 7.09 -1.09
C VAL A 224 11.87 6.60 -0.23
N HIS A 225 11.49 5.95 0.85
CA HIS A 225 12.41 5.35 1.81
C HIS A 225 12.62 3.87 1.44
N CYS A 226 13.86 3.39 1.50
CA CYS A 226 14.15 1.99 1.20
C CYS A 226 15.12 1.37 2.20
N ASP A 227 14.84 0.12 2.54
CA ASP A 227 15.59 -0.70 3.47
C ASP A 227 16.05 -2.00 2.81
N VAL A 228 17.23 -2.50 3.20
CA VAL A 228 17.71 -3.85 2.91
C VAL A 228 17.28 -4.79 4.02
N TRP A 229 16.46 -5.79 3.67
CA TRP A 229 15.92 -6.77 4.60
C TRP A 229 16.80 -8.02 4.65
N SER A 230 16.98 -8.55 5.86
CA SER A 230 17.75 -9.76 6.14
C SER A 230 16.93 -10.70 7.01
N ASP A 231 17.12 -12.00 6.81
CA ASP A 231 16.36 -13.03 7.52
C ASP A 231 16.73 -13.01 9.01
N ARG A 232 15.72 -13.02 9.90
CA ARG A 232 15.88 -13.05 11.36
C ARG A 232 14.86 -14.00 11.98
N GLY A 233 15.25 -15.26 12.16
CA GLY A 233 14.36 -16.29 12.69
C GLY A 233 13.17 -16.52 11.75
N ALA A 234 11.95 -16.41 12.27
CA ALA A 234 10.72 -16.56 11.49
C ALA A 234 10.28 -15.26 10.77
N THR A 235 11.05 -14.18 10.90
CA THR A 235 10.75 -12.87 10.31
C THR A 235 12.00 -12.22 9.72
N TYR A 236 12.00 -10.89 9.61
CA TYR A 236 13.09 -10.10 9.06
C TYR A 236 13.59 -9.05 10.06
N SER A 237 14.81 -8.61 9.81
CA SER A 237 15.34 -7.33 10.28
C SER A 237 15.67 -6.48 9.07
N ALA A 238 15.56 -5.17 9.20
CA ALA A 238 15.91 -4.24 8.15
C ALA A 238 17.01 -3.28 8.60
N ARG A 239 17.79 -2.83 7.62
CA ARG A 239 18.70 -1.69 7.75
C ARG A 239 18.47 -0.77 6.57
N ARG A 240 18.79 0.51 6.74
CA ARG A 240 18.72 1.48 5.66
C ARG A 240 19.50 1.03 4.44
N LEU A 241 18.96 1.28 3.25
CA LEU A 241 19.70 1.11 2.01
C LEU A 241 20.88 2.10 1.95
N GLU A 242 20.61 3.36 2.29
CA GLU A 242 21.60 4.44 2.36
C GLU A 242 21.52 5.15 3.72
N GLU A 243 22.68 5.32 4.37
CA GLU A 243 22.78 6.05 5.63
C GLU A 243 22.78 7.56 5.39
N GLY A 244 21.94 8.31 6.12
CA GLY A 244 21.87 9.77 6.01
C GLY A 244 21.21 10.31 4.72
N ALA A 245 20.64 9.43 3.88
CA ALA A 245 19.98 9.79 2.64
C ALA A 245 18.78 8.88 2.33
N GLU A 246 17.95 9.29 1.38
CA GLU A 246 16.79 8.52 0.91
C GLU A 246 16.98 8.05 -0.53
N PHE A 247 16.32 6.95 -0.90
CA PHE A 247 16.42 6.38 -2.24
C PHE A 247 15.92 7.34 -3.33
N ILE A 248 14.81 8.03 -3.05
CA ILE A 248 14.34 9.18 -3.82
C ILE A 248 13.93 10.25 -2.82
N ALA A 249 14.43 11.47 -2.99
CA ALA A 249 13.95 12.64 -2.28
C ALA A 249 13.83 13.83 -3.24
N SER A 250 12.88 14.72 -2.96
CA SER A 250 12.60 15.88 -3.80
C SER A 250 12.67 17.17 -2.98
N THR A 251 13.18 18.23 -3.60
CA THR A 251 13.11 19.60 -3.04
C THR A 251 11.72 20.22 -3.23
N ASP A 252 10.91 19.70 -4.15
CA ASP A 252 9.53 20.13 -4.42
C ASP A 252 8.54 19.50 -3.43
N ALA A 253 7.87 20.34 -2.64
CA ALA A 253 6.85 19.95 -1.66
C ALA A 253 5.60 19.27 -2.26
N TRP A 254 5.43 19.33 -3.60
CA TRP A 254 4.36 18.61 -4.31
C TRP A 254 4.73 17.22 -4.78
N PHE A 255 6.00 16.82 -4.69
CA PHE A 255 6.39 15.44 -4.93
C PHE A 255 5.89 14.58 -3.77
N ARG A 256 4.72 13.97 -3.90
CA ARG A 256 4.08 13.19 -2.83
C ARG A 256 3.77 11.78 -3.31
N PRO A 257 4.73 10.85 -3.30
CA PRO A 257 4.45 9.50 -3.76
C PRO A 257 3.41 8.86 -2.84
N VAL A 258 2.32 8.37 -3.44
CA VAL A 258 1.19 7.76 -2.70
C VAL A 258 1.03 6.28 -3.01
N ASN A 259 1.61 5.82 -4.11
CA ASN A 259 1.60 4.40 -4.46
C ASN A 259 2.77 4.06 -5.37
N MET A 260 3.19 2.79 -5.34
CA MET A 260 4.27 2.24 -6.14
C MET A 260 3.88 0.89 -6.74
N TYR A 261 4.39 0.61 -7.93
CA TYR A 261 4.19 -0.68 -8.59
C TYR A 261 5.41 -1.05 -9.44
N ILE A 262 5.69 -2.35 -9.55
CA ILE A 262 6.73 -2.86 -10.45
C ILE A 262 6.08 -3.22 -11.77
N GLY A 263 6.40 -2.47 -12.83
CA GLY A 263 5.81 -2.67 -14.14
C GLY A 263 6.34 -3.92 -14.85
N PRO A 264 5.70 -4.34 -15.96
CA PRO A 264 6.11 -5.51 -16.73
C PRO A 264 7.47 -5.35 -17.42
N ASP A 265 7.95 -4.11 -17.59
CA ASP A 265 9.30 -3.79 -18.06
C ASP A 265 10.35 -3.84 -16.94
N GLY A 266 9.93 -4.19 -15.72
CA GLY A 266 10.75 -4.25 -14.53
C GLY A 266 10.93 -2.92 -13.81
N ALA A 267 10.53 -1.77 -14.37
CA ALA A 267 10.78 -0.50 -13.70
C ALA A 267 9.91 -0.32 -12.44
N LEU A 268 10.38 0.48 -11.48
CA LEU A 268 9.58 0.94 -10.36
C LEU A 268 8.82 2.21 -10.77
N TYR A 269 7.50 2.14 -10.73
CA TYR A 269 6.59 3.23 -11.10
C TYR A 269 6.07 3.90 -9.84
N LEU A 270 6.15 5.24 -9.81
CA LEU A 270 5.62 6.05 -8.72
C LEU A 270 4.37 6.81 -9.16
N ILE A 271 3.34 6.79 -8.31
CA ILE A 271 2.12 7.56 -8.49
C ILE A 271 2.15 8.76 -7.56
N LEU A 272 1.99 9.95 -8.14
CA LEU A 272 1.84 11.21 -7.41
C LEU A 272 0.39 11.73 -7.52
N PRO A 273 -0.13 12.41 -6.48
CA PRO A 273 -1.41 13.09 -6.57
C PRO A 273 -1.35 14.24 -7.57
N GLN A 274 -2.49 14.57 -8.15
CA GLN A 274 -2.61 15.69 -9.07
C GLN A 274 -2.51 17.01 -8.30
N ARG A 275 -1.75 17.95 -8.87
CA ARG A 275 -1.71 19.33 -8.38
C ARG A 275 -3.05 20.00 -8.67
N HIS A 276 -3.89 20.20 -7.66
CA HIS A 276 -4.92 21.23 -7.75
C HIS A 276 -4.27 22.58 -7.46
N ARG A 277 -3.98 23.35 -8.53
CA ARG A 277 -3.84 24.80 -8.38
C ARG A 277 -5.25 25.31 -8.05
N THR A 278 -5.46 25.81 -6.84
CA THR A 278 -6.45 26.86 -6.62
C THR A 278 -5.90 28.13 -7.26
N SER A 279 -5.96 28.23 -8.58
CA SER A 279 -5.72 29.49 -9.27
C SER A 279 -6.98 30.32 -9.16
N GLY A 280 -6.94 31.35 -8.33
CA GLY A 280 -7.53 32.61 -8.77
C GLY A 280 -6.85 32.99 -10.09
N VAL A 281 -7.69 33.24 -11.10
CA VAL A 281 -7.38 33.68 -12.47
C VAL A 281 -6.99 32.58 -13.46
N ASP A 282 -7.71 32.63 -14.57
CA ASP A 282 -7.87 31.68 -15.67
C ASP A 282 -6.59 31.19 -16.35
N GLY A 283 -6.66 29.94 -16.80
CA GLY A 283 -5.67 29.32 -17.67
C GLY A 283 -5.90 27.82 -17.77
N GLY A 284 -6.89 27.41 -18.57
CA GLY A 284 -7.21 26.01 -18.83
C GLY A 284 -6.00 25.26 -19.38
N GLY A 285 -5.41 24.41 -18.53
CA GLY A 285 -4.33 23.51 -18.90
C GLY A 285 -4.36 22.30 -17.97
N HIS A 286 -4.90 21.19 -18.45
CA HIS A 286 -4.84 19.91 -17.74
C HIS A 286 -3.38 19.43 -17.77
N LEU A 287 -2.65 19.56 -16.66
CA LEU A 287 -1.29 19.04 -16.57
C LEU A 287 -1.33 17.51 -16.42
N PRO A 288 -0.47 16.77 -17.15
CA PRO A 288 -0.50 15.31 -17.18
C PRO A 288 -0.12 14.70 -15.83
N ARG A 289 -0.70 13.53 -15.53
CA ARG A 289 -0.22 12.63 -14.48
C ARG A 289 1.27 12.37 -14.70
N ARG A 290 2.14 12.77 -13.77
CA ARG A 290 3.56 12.44 -13.85
C ARG A 290 3.76 11.07 -13.22
N VAL A 291 3.98 10.09 -14.08
CA VAL A 291 4.54 8.80 -13.70
C VAL A 291 6.05 8.96 -13.73
N TYR A 292 6.69 8.81 -12.58
CA TYR A 292 8.14 8.76 -12.52
C TYR A 292 8.57 7.31 -12.72
N VAL A 293 9.48 7.10 -13.68
CA VAL A 293 10.08 5.80 -13.98
C VAL A 293 11.54 5.90 -13.58
N GLN A 294 11.95 5.13 -12.58
CA GLN A 294 13.36 5.02 -12.23
C GLN A 294 13.93 3.76 -12.86
N ARG A 295 15.03 3.92 -13.60
CA ARG A 295 15.91 2.85 -14.08
C ARG A 295 17.29 3.19 -13.56
N THR A 296 17.96 2.25 -12.90
CA THR A 296 19.34 2.45 -12.47
C THR A 296 20.25 2.10 -13.64
N GLU A 297 20.88 3.11 -14.25
CA GLU A 297 21.98 2.85 -15.19
C GLU A 297 23.23 2.45 -14.39
N SER A 298 23.87 1.35 -14.79
CA SER A 298 25.12 0.90 -14.19
C SER A 298 26.22 1.94 -14.44
N ARG A 299 26.59 2.71 -13.43
CA ARG A 299 27.83 3.51 -13.46
C ARG A 299 29.03 2.59 -13.30
N THR A 300 29.54 2.05 -14.40
CA THR A 300 30.92 1.55 -14.48
C THR A 300 31.86 2.74 -14.69
N ASN A 301 32.35 3.32 -13.59
CA ASN A 301 33.54 4.17 -13.64
C ASN A 301 34.77 3.25 -13.71
N LEU A 302 35.30 3.05 -14.91
CA LEU A 302 36.66 2.53 -15.10
C LEU A 302 37.65 3.70 -14.95
N PRO A 303 38.75 3.56 -14.18
CA PRO A 303 39.76 4.60 -14.08
C PRO A 303 40.58 4.65 -15.37
N HIS A 304 40.63 5.82 -16.02
CA HIS A 304 41.59 6.09 -17.07
C HIS A 304 43.00 6.12 -16.46
N ARG A 305 43.82 5.13 -16.84
CA ARG A 305 45.27 5.23 -16.78
C ARG A 305 45.75 6.14 -17.91
N SER A 306 46.54 7.15 -17.53
CA SER A 306 47.68 7.66 -18.29
C SER A 306 48.69 8.20 -17.30
#